data_AF-A0A0D2PLE7-F1
#
_entry.id   AF-A0A0D2PLE7-F1
#
_cell.length_a   1.000
_cell.length_b   1.000
_cell.length_c   1.000
_cell.angle_alpha   90.00
_cell.angle_beta   90.00
_cell.angle_gamma   90.00
#
_symmetry.space_group_name_H-M   'P 1'
#
loop_
_entity.id
_entity.type
_entity.pdbx_description
1 polymer ?
#
loop_
_entity_poly.entity_id
_entity_poly.type
_entity_poly.pdbx_seq_one_letter_code
_entity_poly.pdbx_strand_id
1 'polypeptide(L)'
;MIRRTPTMIPMTDLDVQDVRDMVTKQKMEAQKTHSLMLKLKRMSENPNMTEEDKQMFMDITSGLSALKDNKAKRLGLEPESSQAP
;
A
#
# COMPACT_ATOMS: atom_id res chain seq x y z
N MET A 1 32.90 -13.88 37.43
CA MET A 1 32.80 -13.60 35.97
C MET A 1 32.52 -12.13 35.78
N ILE A 2 33.34 -11.43 34.98
CA ILE A 2 33.09 -10.02 34.63
C ILE A 2 32.11 -10.00 33.44
N ARG A 3 30.99 -9.30 33.60
CA ARG A 3 30.04 -9.06 32.51
C ARG A 3 30.54 -7.90 31.66
N ARG A 4 30.56 -8.05 30.33
CA ARG A 4 30.85 -6.97 29.39
C ARG A 4 29.61 -6.14 29.12
N THR A 5 29.81 -4.86 28.81
CA THR A 5 28.73 -4.02 28.29
C THR A 5 28.27 -4.54 26.93
N PRO A 6 26.96 -4.52 26.65
CA PRO A 6 26.44 -4.92 25.35
C PRO A 6 26.89 -3.93 24.27
N THR A 7 27.13 -4.45 23.07
CA THR A 7 27.50 -3.62 21.91
C THR A 7 26.30 -2.78 21.48
N MET A 8 26.48 -1.47 21.39
CA MET A 8 25.50 -0.56 20.80
C MET A 8 25.79 -0.41 19.30
N ILE A 9 24.80 -0.67 18.45
CA ILE A 9 24.89 -0.40 17.02
C ILE A 9 24.44 1.05 16.80
N PRO A 10 25.33 1.96 16.34
CA PRO A 10 24.94 3.33 16.06
C PRO A 10 24.14 3.40 14.75
N MET A 11 23.17 4.32 14.68
CA MET A 11 22.58 4.69 13.38
C MET A 11 23.64 5.38 12.53
N THR A 12 23.75 4.93 11.30
CA THR A 12 24.64 5.49 10.28
C THR A 12 23.88 6.39 9.33
N ASP A 13 24.59 7.23 8.57
CA ASP A 13 23.97 8.06 7.53
C ASP A 13 23.31 7.21 6.43
N LEU A 14 23.73 5.96 6.24
CA LEU A 14 23.10 5.00 5.33
C LEU A 14 21.69 4.65 5.79
N ASP A 15 21.50 4.38 7.09
CA ASP A 15 20.17 4.08 7.64
C ASP A 15 19.20 5.26 7.43
N VAL A 16 19.71 6.49 7.57
CA VAL A 16 18.93 7.71 7.30
C VAL A 16 18.57 7.81 5.82
N GLN A 17 19.49 7.45 4.93
CA GLN A 17 19.26 7.48 3.50
C GLN A 17 18.20 6.44 3.08
N ASP A 18 18.26 5.24 3.62
CA ASP A 18 17.27 4.19 3.38
C ASP A 18 15.85 4.64 3.76
N VAL A 19 15.72 5.30 4.92
CA VAL A 19 14.43 5.87 5.37
C VAL A 19 13.95 6.97 4.41
N ARG A 20 14.83 7.87 3.97
CA ARG A 20 14.47 8.93 3.01
C ARG A 20 14.00 8.35 1.68
N ASP A 21 14.69 7.33 1.18
CA ASP A 21 14.36 6.68 -0.08
C ASP A 21 13.01 5.95 0.02
N MET A 22 12.77 5.26 1.13
CA MET A 22 11.48 4.63 1.43
C MET A 22 10.33 5.66 1.46
N VAL A 23 10.50 6.77 2.18
CA VAL A 23 9.48 7.83 2.26
C VAL A 23 9.23 8.46 0.89
N THR A 24 10.29 8.70 0.12
CA THR A 24 10.18 9.25 -1.24
C THR A 24 9.39 8.33 -2.14
N LYS A 25 9.66 7.02 -2.08
CA LYS A 25 8.89 6.00 -2.81
C LYS A 25 7.42 6.00 -2.42
N GLN A 26 7.10 6.04 -1.12
CA GLN A 26 5.72 6.09 -0.64
C GLN A 26 4.98 7.35 -1.12
N LYS A 27 5.65 8.52 -1.10
CA LYS A 27 5.07 9.77 -1.61
C LYS A 27 4.78 9.70 -3.11
N MET A 28 5.69 9.15 -3.91
CA MET A 28 5.47 8.97 -5.35
C MET A 28 4.30 8.02 -5.63
N GLU A 29 4.21 6.93 -4.87
CA GLU A 29 3.10 5.98 -5.00
C GLU A 29 1.76 6.64 -4.63
N ALA A 30 1.71 7.41 -3.54
CA ALA A 30 0.51 8.14 -3.13
C ALA A 30 0.07 9.20 -4.16
N GLN A 31 1.01 9.90 -4.78
CA GLN A 31 0.70 10.84 -5.87
C GLN A 31 0.12 10.12 -7.08
N LYS A 32 0.70 8.97 -7.45
CA LYS A 32 0.21 8.15 -8.56
C LYS A 32 -1.21 7.65 -8.29
N THR A 33 -1.48 7.10 -7.11
CA THR A 33 -2.82 6.61 -6.75
C THR A 33 -3.85 7.74 -6.69
N HIS A 34 -3.50 8.92 -6.16
CA HIS A 34 -4.38 10.08 -6.16
C HIS A 34 -4.74 10.54 -7.59
N SER A 35 -3.74 10.64 -8.47
CA SER A 35 -3.97 11.02 -9.87
C SER A 35 -4.85 10.02 -10.62
N LEU A 36 -4.70 8.72 -10.33
CA LEU A 36 -5.53 7.66 -10.88
C LEU A 36 -6.96 7.77 -10.35
N MET A 37 -7.13 7.92 -9.03
CA MET A 37 -8.43 8.05 -8.39
C MET A 37 -9.23 9.24 -8.95
N LEU A 38 -8.57 10.38 -9.21
CA LEU A 38 -9.22 11.52 -9.85
C LEU A 38 -9.66 11.22 -11.28
N LYS A 39 -8.86 10.48 -12.06
CA LYS A 39 -9.26 10.05 -13.41
C LYS A 39 -10.46 9.10 -13.35
N LEU A 40 -10.43 8.14 -12.42
CA LEU A 40 -11.53 7.21 -12.17
C LEU A 40 -12.82 7.95 -11.83
N LYS A 41 -12.75 8.92 -10.91
CA LYS A 41 -13.88 9.75 -10.53
C LYS A 41 -14.47 10.49 -11.73
N ARG A 42 -13.63 11.13 -12.55
CA ARG A 42 -14.09 11.83 -13.77
C ARG A 42 -14.74 10.90 -14.78
N MET A 43 -14.19 9.69 -14.95
CA MET A 43 -14.77 8.70 -15.85
C MET A 43 -16.12 8.21 -15.36
N SER A 44 -16.29 8.00 -14.05
CA SER A 44 -17.58 7.58 -13.47
C SER A 44 -18.66 8.67 -13.52
N GLU A 45 -18.26 9.94 -13.52
CA GLU A 45 -19.17 11.09 -13.61
C GLU A 45 -19.58 11.41 -15.06
N ASN A 46 -19.01 10.75 -16.08
CA ASN A 46 -19.36 10.99 -17.47
C ASN A 46 -20.75 10.40 -17.79
N PRO A 47 -21.73 11.23 -18.23
CA PRO A 47 -23.09 10.78 -18.50
C PRO A 47 -23.22 9.91 -19.76
N ASN A 48 -22.19 9.87 -20.62
CA ASN A 48 -22.12 9.03 -21.82
C ASN A 48 -21.48 7.65 -21.58
N MET A 49 -21.22 7.27 -20.33
CA MET A 49 -20.63 5.96 -20.02
C MET A 49 -21.65 4.85 -20.26
N THR A 50 -21.31 3.90 -21.13
CA THR A 50 -22.18 2.76 -21.44
C THR A 50 -22.25 1.78 -20.27
N GLU A 51 -23.26 0.92 -20.23
CA GLU A 51 -23.41 -0.09 -19.17
C GLU A 51 -22.30 -1.15 -19.22
N GLU A 52 -21.83 -1.47 -20.43
CA GLU A 52 -20.71 -2.36 -20.69
C GLU A 52 -19.39 -1.81 -20.12
N ASP A 53 -19.15 -0.50 -20.28
CA ASP A 53 -17.98 0.17 -19.71
C ASP A 53 -17.97 0.13 -18.17
N LYS A 54 -19.17 0.19 -17.54
CA LYS A 54 -19.31 0.11 -16.08
C LYS A 54 -18.99 -1.29 -15.57
N GLN A 55 -19.47 -2.31 -16.27
CA GLN A 55 -19.21 -3.71 -15.93
C GLN A 55 -17.71 -4.03 -16.03
N MET A 56 -17.06 -3.63 -17.13
CA MET A 56 -15.62 -3.80 -17.30
C MET A 56 -14.83 -3.10 -16.18
N PHE A 57 -15.29 -1.93 -15.72
CA PHE A 57 -14.68 -1.22 -14.60
C PHE A 57 -14.78 -1.95 -13.27
N MET A 58 -15.92 -2.56 -12.99
CA MET A 58 -16.15 -3.37 -11.79
C MET A 58 -15.27 -4.63 -11.79
N ASP A 59 -15.09 -5.26 -12.95
CA ASP A 59 -14.24 -6.45 -13.07
C ASP A 59 -12.75 -6.11 -12.84
N ILE A 60 -12.27 -4.98 -13.37
CA ILE A 60 -10.89 -4.51 -13.15
C ILE A 60 -10.65 -4.17 -11.67
N THR A 61 -11.59 -3.47 -11.03
CA THR A 61 -11.45 -3.05 -9.62
C THR A 61 -11.57 -4.23 -8.65
N SER A 62 -12.47 -5.17 -8.90
CA SER A 62 -12.59 -6.40 -8.11
C SER A 62 -11.34 -7.30 -8.24
N GLY A 63 -10.80 -7.45 -9.46
CA GLY A 63 -9.56 -8.19 -9.70
C GLY A 63 -8.35 -7.58 -8.98
N LEU A 64 -8.24 -6.23 -8.96
CA LEU A 64 -7.19 -5.55 -8.20
C LEU A 64 -7.31 -5.75 -6.69
N SER A 65 -8.55 -5.77 -6.18
CA SER A 65 -8.83 -5.97 -4.75
C SER A 65 -8.44 -7.39 -4.34
N ALA A 66 -8.83 -8.40 -5.13
CA ALA A 66 -8.44 -9.78 -4.90
C ALA A 66 -6.91 -9.99 -4.93
N LEU A 67 -6.18 -9.29 -5.81
CA LEU A 67 -4.71 -9.31 -5.82
C LEU A 67 -4.10 -8.72 -4.55
N LYS A 68 -4.67 -7.62 -4.03
CA LYS A 68 -4.24 -7.03 -2.76
C LYS A 68 -4.50 -7.96 -1.59
N ASP A 69 -5.66 -8.62 -1.56
CA ASP A 69 -6.02 -9.56 -0.50
C ASP A 69 -5.09 -10.78 -0.50
N ASN A 70 -4.77 -11.32 -1.67
CA ASN A 70 -3.79 -12.41 -1.80
C ASN A 70 -2.38 -12.00 -1.37
N LYS A 71 -1.98 -10.76 -1.66
CA LYS A 71 -0.70 -10.21 -1.20
C LYS A 71 -0.69 -10.01 0.32
N ALA A 72 -1.79 -9.54 0.91
CA ALA A 72 -1.93 -9.37 2.36
C ALA A 72 -1.84 -10.71 3.10
N LYS A 73 -2.56 -11.73 2.61
CA LYS A 73 -2.47 -13.12 3.08
C LYS A 73 -1.05 -13.67 3.07
N ARG A 74 -0.32 -13.46 1.96
CA ARG A 74 1.08 -13.89 1.82
C ARG A 74 2.05 -13.17 2.77
N LEU A 75 1.70 -11.97 3.22
CA LEU A 75 2.51 -11.18 4.15
C LEU A 75 2.12 -11.41 5.61
N GLY A 76 1.14 -12.28 5.90
CA GLY A 76 0.65 -12.52 7.26
C GLY A 76 -0.06 -11.32 7.88
N LEU A 77 -0.52 -10.37 7.06
CA LEU A 77 -1.32 -9.22 7.47
C LEU A 77 -2.80 -9.62 7.47
N GLU A 78 -3.16 -10.60 8.28
CA GLU A 78 -4.58 -10.86 8.55
C GLU A 78 -5.12 -9.78 9.49
N PRO A 79 -6.33 -9.27 9.29
CA PRO A 79 -7.02 -8.47 10.28
C PRO A 79 -7.47 -9.39 11.42
N GLU A 80 -6.54 -9.81 12.28
CA GLU A 80 -6.92 -10.49 13.52
C GLU A 80 -7.63 -9.48 14.43
N SER A 81 -8.94 -9.69 14.52
CA SER A 81 -9.80 -9.26 15.60
C SER A 81 -9.07 -9.36 16.93
N SER A 82 -8.80 -8.20 17.55
CA SER A 82 -8.49 -8.12 18.98
C SER A 82 -9.68 -8.66 19.78
N GLN A 83 -9.69 -9.96 20.02
CA GLN A 83 -10.50 -10.60 21.04
C GLN A 83 -9.56 -11.46 21.87
N ALA A 84 -8.91 -10.81 22.83
CA ALA A 84 -8.24 -11.48 23.93
C ALA A 84 -9.29 -11.87 24.99
N PRO A 85 -9.21 -13.07 25.59
CA PRO A 85 -10.02 -13.44 26.75
C PRO A 85 -9.64 -12.67 28.01
#